data_AF-A0A0M4QX66-F1
#
_entry.id   AF-A0A0M4QX66-F1
#
_cell.length_a   1.000
_cell.length_b   1.000
_cell.length_c   1.000
_cell.angle_alpha   90.00
_cell.angle_beta   90.00
_cell.angle_gamma   90.00
#
_symmetry.space_group_name_H-M   'P 1'
#
loop_
_entity.id
_entity.type
_entity.pdbx_description
1 polymer ?
#
loop_
_entity_poly.entity_id
_entity_poly.type
_entity_poly.pdbx_seq_one_letter_code
_entity_poly.pdbx_strand_id
1 'polypeptide(L)'
;MRDERWRVEVGTENAAWLATECRTALLAREYRPVDVGDGVVEFDRLALGAIRELGEEEDGYISDDAEGVRIWIGDDAFELIRMD
;
A
#
# COMPACT_ATOMS: atom_id res chain seq x y z
N MET A 1 -14.91 -16.00 0.35
CA MET A 1 -13.83 -15.41 1.16
C MET A 1 -14.10 -13.92 1.16
N ARG A 2 -14.10 -13.24 2.32
CA ARG A 2 -14.31 -11.78 2.34
C ARG A 2 -13.19 -11.15 1.51
N ASP A 3 -13.54 -10.25 0.59
CA ASP A 3 -12.58 -9.40 -0.12
C ASP A 3 -12.05 -8.38 0.89
N GLU A 4 -11.13 -8.81 1.77
CA GLU A 4 -10.46 -7.91 2.71
C GLU A 4 -9.68 -6.87 1.92
N ARG A 5 -9.95 -5.59 2.21
CA ARG A 5 -9.26 -4.47 1.59
C ARG A 5 -8.70 -3.55 2.64
N TRP A 6 -7.60 -2.89 2.30
CA TRP A 6 -6.97 -1.88 3.10
C TRP A 6 -6.85 -0.61 2.28
N ARG A 7 -7.09 0.54 2.91
CA ARG A 7 -6.95 1.84 2.28
C ARG A 7 -6.00 2.72 3.07
N VAL A 8 -5.28 3.57 2.35
CA VAL A 8 -4.38 4.56 2.93
C VAL A 8 -4.48 5.86 2.14
N GLU A 9 -4.53 6.99 2.84
CA GLU A 9 -4.45 8.33 2.25
C GLU A 9 -2.99 8.80 2.31
N VAL A 10 -2.36 8.94 1.14
CA VAL A 10 -0.93 9.28 0.99
C VAL A 10 -0.70 10.57 0.20
N GLY A 11 -1.78 11.18 -0.31
CA GLY A 11 -1.72 12.29 -1.26
C GLY A 11 -1.57 11.82 -2.71
N THR A 12 -1.95 12.69 -3.65
CA THR A 12 -2.11 12.33 -5.08
C THR A 12 -0.81 11.86 -5.74
N GLU A 13 0.33 12.50 -5.42
CA GLU A 13 1.62 12.15 -6.01
C GLU A 13 2.07 10.75 -5.56
N ASN A 14 2.00 10.47 -4.27
CA ASN A 14 2.35 9.17 -3.70
C ASN A 14 1.39 8.07 -4.16
N ALA A 15 0.09 8.38 -4.29
CA ALA A 15 -0.90 7.41 -4.76
C ALA A 15 -0.62 6.96 -6.21
N ALA A 16 -0.33 7.92 -7.09
CA ALA A 16 0.04 7.63 -8.47
C ALA A 16 1.35 6.84 -8.57
N TRP A 17 2.37 7.23 -7.78
CA TRP A 17 3.64 6.53 -7.72
C TRP A 17 3.48 5.09 -7.22
N LEU A 18 2.75 4.87 -6.13
CA LEU A 18 2.48 3.53 -5.59
C LEU A 18 1.80 2.65 -6.64
N ALA A 19 0.80 3.17 -7.36
CA ALA A 19 0.02 2.40 -8.32
C ALA A 19 0.74 2.12 -9.65
N THR A 20 1.78 2.89 -10.00
CA THR A 20 2.37 2.81 -11.35
C THR A 20 3.89 2.62 -11.40
N GLU A 21 4.62 3.00 -10.35
CA GLU A 21 6.09 3.08 -10.37
C GLU A 21 6.77 2.30 -9.23
N CYS A 22 6.10 2.14 -8.08
CA CYS A 22 6.61 1.32 -6.98
C CYS A 22 6.89 -0.12 -7.45
N ARG A 23 7.85 -0.80 -6.81
CA ARG A 23 8.29 -2.15 -7.18
C ARG A 23 7.13 -3.14 -7.33
N THR A 24 6.11 -3.07 -6.48
CA THR A 24 4.92 -3.92 -6.55
C THR A 24 3.97 -3.57 -7.70
N ALA A 25 3.98 -2.34 -8.20
CA ALA A 25 3.20 -1.94 -9.38
C ALA A 25 3.64 -2.69 -10.66
N LEU A 26 4.88 -3.19 -10.68
CA LEU A 26 5.44 -3.95 -11.79
C LEU A 26 5.04 -5.43 -11.79
N LEU A 27 4.40 -5.93 -10.72
CA LEU A 27 3.96 -7.33 -10.59
C LEU A 27 2.73 -7.65 -11.47
N ALA A 28 2.22 -8.88 -11.42
CA ALA A 28 0.92 -9.19 -12.03
C ALA A 28 -0.20 -8.39 -11.35
N ARG A 29 -1.27 -8.07 -12.09
CA ARG A 29 -2.32 -7.11 -11.68
C ARG A 29 -2.92 -7.39 -10.30
N GLU A 30 -3.09 -8.66 -9.94
CA GLU A 30 -3.65 -9.09 -8.64
C GLU A 30 -2.74 -8.78 -7.43
N TYR A 31 -1.47 -8.42 -7.65
CA TYR A 31 -0.52 -8.06 -6.60
C TYR A 31 -0.24 -6.56 -6.56
N ARG A 32 -0.97 -5.74 -7.33
CA ARG A 32 -0.69 -4.31 -7.45
C ARG A 32 -1.56 -3.50 -6.48
N PRO A 33 -1.00 -2.45 -5.84
CA PRO A 33 -1.80 -1.33 -5.35
C PRO A 33 -2.70 -0.75 -6.43
N VAL A 34 -3.87 -0.26 -6.02
CA VAL A 34 -4.81 0.45 -6.90
C VAL A 34 -5.03 1.86 -6.38
N ASP A 35 -4.66 2.85 -7.18
CA ASP A 35 -5.09 4.24 -6.95
C ASP A 35 -6.61 4.33 -7.16
N VAL A 36 -7.35 4.69 -6.09
CA VAL A 36 -8.81 4.83 -6.12
C VAL A 36 -9.25 6.30 -6.22
N GLY A 37 -8.30 7.22 -6.39
CA GLY A 37 -8.52 8.66 -6.49
C GLY A 37 -8.31 9.41 -5.16
N ASP A 38 -8.28 10.74 -5.25
CA ASP A 38 -8.19 11.67 -4.11
C ASP A 38 -6.99 11.41 -3.17
N GLY A 39 -5.91 10.85 -3.70
CA GLY A 39 -4.71 10.52 -2.92
C GLY A 39 -4.84 9.25 -2.07
N VAL A 40 -5.82 8.40 -2.37
CA VAL A 40 -6.07 7.14 -1.66
C VAL A 40 -5.64 5.95 -2.50
N VAL A 41 -4.93 5.02 -1.87
CA VAL A 41 -4.54 3.74 -2.46
C VAL A 41 -5.26 2.60 -1.74
N GLU A 42 -5.74 1.63 -2.51
CA GLU A 42 -6.36 0.40 -2.03
C GLU A 42 -5.47 -0.81 -2.29
N PHE A 43 -5.37 -1.67 -1.29
CA PHE A 43 -4.73 -2.97 -1.36
C PHE A 43 -5.77 -4.05 -1.11
N ASP A 44 -5.85 -5.03 -2.00
CA ASP A 44 -6.47 -6.30 -1.66
C ASP A 44 -5.49 -7.17 -0.86
N ARG A 45 -5.94 -8.35 -0.44
CA ARG A 45 -5.12 -9.29 0.33
C ARG A 45 -3.82 -9.72 -0.37
N LEU A 46 -3.82 -9.86 -1.69
CA LEU A 46 -2.64 -10.30 -2.45
C LEU A 46 -1.67 -9.14 -2.66
N ALA A 47 -2.19 -7.95 -2.99
CA ALA A 47 -1.40 -6.73 -3.10
C ALA A 47 -0.74 -6.35 -1.76
N LEU A 48 -1.48 -6.43 -0.64
CA LEU A 48 -0.93 -6.19 0.69
C LEU A 48 0.17 -7.20 1.02
N GLY A 49 -0.05 -8.47 0.68
CA GLY A 49 0.96 -9.52 0.85
C GLY A 49 2.24 -9.22 0.07
N ALA A 50 2.12 -8.79 -1.18
CA ALA A 50 3.27 -8.46 -2.02
C ALA A 50 4.08 -7.26 -1.50
N ILE A 51 3.41 -6.20 -1.02
CA ILE A 51 4.12 -5.04 -0.46
C ILE A 51 4.84 -5.38 0.85
N ARG A 52 4.30 -6.28 1.68
CA ARG A 52 4.94 -6.69 2.94
C ARG A 52 6.27 -7.42 2.76
N GLU A 53 6.59 -7.84 1.54
CA GLU A 53 7.88 -8.44 1.20
C GLU A 53 8.96 -7.39 0.88
N LEU A 54 8.61 -6.09 0.84
CA LEU A 54 9.57 -5.00 0.70
C LEU A 54 10.35 -4.81 2.01
N GLY A 55 11.64 -4.49 1.90
CA GLY A 55 12.49 -4.16 3.05
C GLY A 55 12.28 -2.72 3.55
N GLU A 56 12.67 -2.43 4.79
CA GLU A 56 12.59 -1.08 5.39
C GLU A 56 13.35 -0.01 4.61
N GLU A 57 14.29 -0.41 3.76
CA GLU A 57 15.08 0.46 2.88
C GLU A 57 14.35 0.85 1.57
N GLU A 58 13.20 0.24 1.29
CA GLU A 58 12.42 0.46 0.07
C GLU A 58 11.19 1.33 0.35
N ASP A 59 11.02 2.41 -0.43
CA ASP A 59 9.77 3.18 -0.39
C ASP A 59 8.57 2.29 -0.70
N GLY A 60 7.50 2.48 0.06
CA GLY A 60 6.28 1.68 0.00
C GLY A 60 6.29 0.45 0.91
N TYR A 61 7.34 0.20 1.70
CA TYR A 61 7.33 -0.92 2.65
C TYR A 61 6.26 -0.75 3.73
N ILE A 62 5.79 -1.87 4.27
CA ILE A 62 4.79 -1.91 5.35
C ILE A 62 5.41 -2.36 6.66
N SER A 63 5.12 -1.61 7.73
CA SER A 63 5.28 -2.08 9.11
C SER A 63 3.92 -2.56 9.66
N ASP A 64 3.91 -3.69 10.35
CA ASP A 64 2.74 -4.26 11.03
C ASP A 64 3.15 -4.55 12.48
N ASP A 65 2.77 -3.65 13.39
CA ASP A 65 3.15 -3.70 14.79
C ASP A 65 1.94 -3.48 15.71
N ALA A 66 2.17 -3.39 17.03
CA ALA A 66 1.10 -3.25 18.01
C ALA A 66 0.28 -1.95 17.86
N GLU A 67 0.82 -0.95 17.18
CA GLU A 67 0.15 0.33 16.88
C GLU A 67 -0.68 0.29 15.60
N GLY A 68 -0.54 -0.75 14.77
CA GLY A 68 -1.30 -0.92 13.53
C GLY A 68 -0.41 -1.20 12.32
N VAL A 69 -1.02 -1.07 11.14
CA VAL A 69 -0.36 -1.29 9.85
C VAL A 69 -0.09 0.05 9.19
N ARG A 70 1.15 0.33 8.80
CA ARG A 70 1.55 1.59 8.16
C ARG A 70 2.37 1.33 6.91
N ILE A 71 2.28 2.22 5.93
CA ILE A 71 3.17 2.27 4.76
C ILE A 71 4.10 3.46 4.90
N TRP A 72 5.36 3.26 4.53
CA TRP A 72 6.41 4.26 4.63
C TRP A 72 6.82 4.76 3.24
N ILE A 73 6.89 6.08 3.06
CA ILE A 73 7.33 6.72 1.80
C ILE A 73 8.28 7.85 2.20
N GLY A 74 9.56 7.71 1.87
CA GLY A 74 10.60 8.55 2.46
C GLY A 74 10.59 8.43 3.99
N ASP A 75 10.54 9.57 4.69
CA ASP A 75 10.51 9.63 6.15
C ASP A 75 9.07 9.65 6.73
N ASP A 76 8.05 9.65 5.86
CA ASP A 76 6.64 9.76 6.26
C ASP A 76 5.99 8.38 6.38
N ALA A 77 5.13 8.21 7.39
CA ALA A 77 4.35 7.00 7.62
C ALA A 77 2.84 7.29 7.53
N PHE A 78 2.12 6.45 6.81
CA PHE A 78 0.69 6.58 6.58
C PHE A 78 -0.06 5.34 7.05
N GLU A 79 -1.15 5.52 7.79
CA GLU A 79 -1.91 4.42 8.41
C GLU A 79 -2.81 3.70 7.40
N LEU A 80 -2.73 2.37 7.35
CA LEU A 80 -3.63 1.53 6.56
C LEU A 80 -4.87 1.18 7.38
N ILE A 81 -6.03 1.60 6.88
CA ILE A 81 -7.33 1.30 7.46
C ILE A 81 -7.91 0.07 6.75
N ARG A 82 -8.22 -0.96 7.54
CA ARG A 82 -8.94 -2.14 7.04
C ARG A 82 -10.41 -1.79 6.79
N MET A 83 -10.88 -2.12 5.60
CA MET A 83 -12.27 -1.93 5.17
C MET A 83 -13.06 -3.23 5.43
N ASP A 84 -14.24 -3.11 6.02
CA ASP A 84 -15.17 -4.22 6.31
C ASP A 84 -15.99 -4.72 5.10
#